data_AF-A0A974P691-F1
#
_entry.id   AF-A0A974P691-F1
#
_cell.length_a   1.000
_cell.length_b   1.000
_cell.length_c   1.000
_cell.angle_alpha   90.00
_cell.angle_beta   90.00
_cell.angle_gamma   90.00
#
_symmetry.space_group_name_H-M   'P 1'
#
loop_
_entity.id
_entity.type
_entity.pdbx_description
1 polymer ?
#
loop_
_entity_poly.entity_id
_entity_poly.type
_entity_poly.pdbx_seq_one_letter_code
_entity_poly.pdbx_strand_id
1 'polypeptide(L)'
;MEVAEAQPTIKRRLRMELAGEVGPEDLATEIGKRLAAIETRRSRVHWRKYKEFVRDLSLQRAMITGKMAQQKPALALEFLWRFLDMAEGVLRLTKDEKGEVEAVFLGAVEDLGPIAVAAKGSTTALADRAFQALETDEDEIFVRLVEILLPALDAEGSPGCGCCWRPPSPGADGPNPRCAPLSRRSPTRKATWTASSPPSPPAKRCNPGRAPRSPAA
;
A
#
# COMPACT_ATOMS: atom_id res chain seq x y z
N MET A 1 -8.79 -15.20 37.87
CA MET A 1 -9.51 -14.11 37.17
C MET A 1 -9.14 -14.11 35.67
N GLU A 2 -9.11 -15.29 35.04
CA GLU A 2 -8.57 -15.47 33.66
C GLU A 2 -9.68 -15.76 32.63
N VAL A 3 -10.86 -16.19 33.10
CA VAL A 3 -12.00 -16.60 32.26
C VAL A 3 -12.77 -15.40 31.69
N ALA A 4 -12.71 -14.22 32.31
CA ALA A 4 -13.45 -13.05 31.86
C ALA A 4 -12.83 -12.37 30.62
N GLU A 5 -11.50 -12.46 30.46
CA GLU A 5 -10.77 -11.83 29.34
C GLU A 5 -10.67 -12.75 28.11
N ALA A 6 -10.71 -14.06 28.34
CA ALA A 6 -10.77 -15.06 27.27
C ALA A 6 -12.08 -14.99 26.46
N GLN A 7 -13.19 -14.60 27.09
CA GLN A 7 -14.49 -14.57 26.41
C GLN A 7 -14.59 -13.58 25.24
N PRO A 8 -14.19 -12.30 25.34
CA PRO A 8 -14.26 -11.37 24.22
C PRO A 8 -13.29 -11.73 23.08
N THR A 9 -12.10 -12.24 23.40
CA THR A 9 -11.12 -12.66 22.39
C THR A 9 -11.55 -13.93 21.65
N ILE A 10 -12.08 -14.94 22.36
CA ILE A 10 -12.62 -16.17 21.76
C ILE A 10 -13.86 -15.87 20.93
N LYS A 11 -14.82 -15.09 21.45
CA LYS A 11 -16.02 -14.68 20.68
C LYS A 11 -15.64 -13.94 19.39
N ARG A 12 -14.62 -13.08 19.46
CA ARG A 12 -14.16 -12.33 18.29
C ARG A 12 -13.48 -13.24 17.26
N ARG A 13 -12.63 -14.17 17.70
CA ARG A 13 -12.03 -15.16 16.81
C ARG A 13 -13.10 -16.00 16.11
N LEU A 14 -14.08 -16.48 16.86
CA LEU A 14 -15.20 -17.26 16.31
C LEU A 14 -16.01 -16.44 15.29
N ARG A 15 -16.26 -15.15 15.55
CA ARG A 15 -16.92 -14.25 14.59
C ARG A 15 -16.10 -14.06 13.31
N MET A 16 -14.79 -13.91 13.41
CA MET A 16 -13.92 -13.78 12.22
C MET A 16 -13.82 -15.07 11.42
N GLU A 17 -13.74 -16.22 12.10
CA GLU A 17 -13.74 -17.53 11.44
C GLU A 17 -15.06 -17.75 10.69
N LEU A 18 -16.20 -17.47 11.33
CA LEU A 18 -17.54 -17.55 10.75
C LEU A 18 -17.76 -16.52 9.64
N ALA A 19 -17.34 -15.25 9.82
CA ALA A 19 -17.46 -14.22 8.78
C ALA A 19 -16.71 -14.62 7.51
N GLY A 20 -15.54 -15.26 7.64
CA GLY A 20 -14.85 -15.78 6.47
C GLY A 20 -15.55 -16.97 5.80
N GLU A 21 -16.44 -17.69 6.49
CA GLU A 21 -17.29 -18.72 5.87
C GLU A 21 -18.46 -18.10 5.11
N VAL A 22 -18.95 -16.93 5.57
CA VAL A 22 -20.04 -16.19 4.91
C VAL A 22 -19.53 -15.50 3.64
N GLY A 23 -18.35 -14.86 3.68
CA GLY A 23 -17.73 -14.29 2.50
C GLY A 23 -16.53 -13.37 2.78
N PRO A 24 -15.71 -13.10 1.76
CA PRO A 24 -14.52 -12.26 1.90
C PRO A 24 -14.84 -10.79 2.26
N GLU A 25 -16.01 -10.26 1.89
CA GLU A 25 -16.43 -8.90 2.24
C GLU A 25 -16.74 -8.73 3.74
N ASP A 26 -17.39 -9.73 4.35
CA ASP A 26 -17.70 -9.69 5.78
C ASP A 26 -16.44 -9.86 6.63
N LEU A 27 -15.53 -10.72 6.18
CA LEU A 27 -14.20 -10.85 6.78
C LEU A 27 -13.42 -9.52 6.71
N ALA A 28 -13.43 -8.84 5.56
CA ALA A 28 -12.79 -7.53 5.39
C ALA A 28 -13.40 -6.48 6.33
N THR A 29 -14.72 -6.50 6.51
CA THR A 29 -15.41 -5.57 7.42
C THR A 29 -14.99 -5.79 8.87
N GLU A 30 -14.93 -7.03 9.34
CA GLU A 30 -14.55 -7.33 10.73
C GLU A 30 -13.06 -7.06 11.01
N ILE A 31 -12.17 -7.41 10.07
CA ILE A 31 -10.75 -7.06 10.18
C ILE A 31 -10.59 -5.53 10.17
N GLY A 32 -11.28 -4.83 9.25
CA GLY A 32 -11.19 -3.37 9.12
C GLY A 32 -11.61 -2.64 10.38
N LYS A 33 -12.69 -3.09 11.04
CA LYS A 33 -13.11 -2.57 12.36
C LYS A 33 -12.02 -2.77 13.41
N ARG A 34 -11.34 -3.92 13.39
CA ARG A 34 -10.30 -4.22 14.37
C ARG A 34 -9.05 -3.38 14.15
N LEU A 35 -8.57 -3.27 12.91
CA LEU A 35 -7.42 -2.42 12.58
C LEU A 35 -7.70 -0.96 12.98
N ALA A 36 -8.88 -0.43 12.65
CA ALA A 36 -9.29 0.92 13.06
C ALA A 36 -9.28 1.11 14.60
N ALA A 37 -9.71 0.10 15.35
CA ALA A 37 -9.68 0.15 16.82
C ALA A 37 -8.24 0.10 17.38
N ILE A 38 -7.29 -0.46 16.65
CA ILE A 38 -5.86 -0.47 17.02
C ILE A 38 -5.24 0.88 16.66
N GLU A 39 -5.47 1.39 15.45
CA GLU A 39 -5.00 2.71 14.96
C GLU A 39 -5.40 3.86 15.88
N THR A 40 -6.65 3.83 16.36
CA THR A 40 -7.21 4.90 17.19
C THR A 40 -6.75 4.85 18.64
N ARG A 41 -6.07 3.79 19.06
CA ARG A 41 -5.53 3.68 20.42
C ARG A 41 -4.45 4.74 20.62
N ARG A 42 -4.58 5.52 21.69
CA ARG A 42 -3.57 6.53 22.09
C ARG A 42 -2.85 6.17 23.39
N SER A 43 -3.36 5.20 24.14
CA SER A 43 -2.79 4.79 25.42
C SER A 43 -1.77 3.67 25.26
N ARG A 44 -0.68 3.76 26.03
CA ARG A 44 0.35 2.72 26.10
C ARG A 44 -0.23 1.35 26.43
N VAL A 45 0.31 0.32 25.79
CA VAL A 45 -0.07 -1.07 26.08
C VAL A 45 0.56 -1.46 27.41
N HIS A 46 -0.29 -1.72 28.40
CA HIS A 46 0.15 -2.17 29.72
C HIS A 46 0.79 -3.56 29.62
N TRP A 47 1.89 -3.82 30.34
CA TRP A 47 2.65 -5.07 30.25
C TRP A 47 1.81 -6.34 30.46
N ARG A 48 0.82 -6.32 31.37
CA ARG A 48 -0.11 -7.44 31.57
C ARG A 48 -0.94 -7.78 30.32
N LYS A 49 -1.21 -6.78 29.48
CA LYS A 49 -1.99 -6.90 28.24
C LYS A 49 -1.13 -7.10 27.00
N TYR A 50 0.18 -6.97 27.12
CA TYR A 50 1.13 -7.10 26.02
C TYR A 50 0.97 -8.43 25.28
N LYS A 51 0.91 -9.57 26.00
CA LYS A 51 0.77 -10.90 25.37
C LYS A 51 -0.57 -11.08 24.66
N GLU A 52 -1.64 -10.55 25.22
CA GLU A 52 -2.96 -10.56 24.58
C GLU A 52 -2.95 -9.70 23.31
N PHE A 53 -2.29 -8.55 23.37
CA PHE A 53 -2.16 -7.63 22.25
C PHE A 53 -1.34 -8.22 21.09
N VAL A 54 -0.18 -8.83 21.38
CA VAL A 54 0.64 -9.53 20.37
C VAL A 54 -0.18 -10.63 19.70
N ARG A 55 -0.89 -11.46 20.48
CA ARG A 55 -1.75 -12.52 19.92
C ARG A 55 -2.85 -11.97 19.01
N ASP A 56 -3.44 -10.84 19.37
CA ASP A 56 -4.47 -10.20 18.56
C ASP A 56 -3.89 -9.64 17.24
N LEU A 57 -2.71 -9.01 17.27
CA LEU A 57 -1.97 -8.59 16.06
C LEU A 57 -1.65 -9.79 15.16
N SER A 58 -1.11 -10.87 15.73
CA SER A 58 -0.81 -12.09 14.97
C SER A 58 -2.07 -12.70 14.35
N LEU A 59 -3.21 -12.66 15.05
CA LEU A 59 -4.48 -13.13 14.52
C LEU A 59 -4.95 -12.28 13.34
N GLN A 60 -4.86 -10.95 13.43
CA GLN A 60 -5.23 -10.07 12.30
C GLN A 60 -4.36 -10.38 11.07
N ARG A 61 -3.04 -10.46 11.24
CA ARG A 61 -2.11 -10.85 10.18
C ARG A 61 -2.52 -12.19 9.56
N ALA A 62 -2.71 -13.23 10.37
CA ALA A 62 -3.06 -14.57 9.88
C ALA A 62 -4.39 -14.63 9.10
N MET A 63 -5.39 -13.83 9.49
CA MET A 63 -6.66 -13.77 8.76
C MET A 63 -6.51 -13.07 7.40
N ILE A 64 -5.69 -12.02 7.34
CA ILE A 64 -5.37 -11.30 6.09
C ILE A 64 -4.58 -12.22 5.15
N THR A 65 -3.50 -12.83 5.63
CA THR A 65 -2.54 -13.57 4.79
C THR A 65 -2.95 -15.02 4.52
N GLY A 66 -3.87 -15.56 5.31
CA GLY A 66 -4.47 -16.87 5.07
C GLY A 66 -5.79 -16.74 4.30
N LYS A 67 -6.91 -16.68 5.03
CA LYS A 67 -8.25 -16.85 4.47
C LYS A 67 -8.61 -15.75 3.45
N MET A 68 -8.27 -14.50 3.73
CA MET A 68 -8.55 -13.39 2.79
C MET A 68 -7.68 -13.48 1.55
N ALA A 69 -6.37 -13.70 1.68
CA ALA A 69 -5.46 -13.81 0.54
C ALA A 69 -5.84 -14.96 -0.40
N GLN A 70 -6.31 -16.09 0.13
CA GLN A 70 -6.79 -17.22 -0.67
C GLN A 70 -8.04 -16.88 -1.49
N GLN A 71 -8.94 -16.06 -0.97
CA GLN A 71 -10.21 -15.73 -1.61
C GLN A 71 -10.11 -14.49 -2.52
N LYS A 72 -9.43 -13.45 -2.07
CA LYS A 72 -9.27 -12.14 -2.74
C LYS A 72 -7.88 -11.56 -2.47
N PRO A 73 -6.85 -11.99 -3.23
CA PRO A 73 -5.46 -11.59 -2.97
C PRO A 73 -5.22 -10.08 -3.11
N ALA A 74 -5.87 -9.41 -4.07
CA ALA A 74 -5.76 -7.96 -4.22
C ALA A 74 -6.31 -7.19 -3.00
N LEU A 75 -7.43 -7.65 -2.42
CA LEU A 75 -7.99 -7.05 -1.22
C LEU A 75 -7.11 -7.32 0.01
N ALA A 76 -6.57 -8.54 0.12
CA ALA A 76 -5.64 -8.89 1.19
C ALA A 76 -4.37 -8.04 1.14
N LEU A 77 -3.85 -7.74 -0.06
CA LEU A 77 -2.69 -6.88 -0.25
C LEU A 77 -2.95 -5.47 0.31
N GLU A 78 -4.10 -4.87 0.01
CA GLU A 78 -4.49 -3.56 0.55
C GLU A 78 -4.58 -3.56 2.08
N PHE A 79 -5.17 -4.62 2.65
CA PHE A 79 -5.26 -4.77 4.11
C PHE A 79 -3.91 -5.01 4.76
N LEU A 80 -3.00 -5.72 4.10
CA LEU A 80 -1.67 -5.99 4.61
C LEU A 80 -0.82 -4.71 4.61
N TRP A 81 -0.90 -3.89 3.56
CA TRP A 81 -0.28 -2.57 3.56
C TRP A 81 -0.82 -1.68 4.69
N ARG A 82 -2.14 -1.61 4.85
CA ARG A 82 -2.74 -0.87 5.97
C ARG A 82 -2.26 -1.41 7.33
N PHE A 83 -2.09 -2.73 7.45
CA PHE A 83 -1.56 -3.32 8.67
C PHE A 83 -0.14 -2.83 8.96
N LEU A 84 0.71 -2.75 7.93
CA LEU A 84 2.08 -2.25 8.04
C LEU A 84 2.14 -0.74 8.32
N ASP A 85 1.23 0.06 7.76
CA ASP A 85 1.13 1.51 8.04
C ASP A 85 0.90 1.82 9.53
N MET A 86 0.38 0.85 10.31
CA MET A 86 0.19 1.00 11.76
C MET A 86 1.47 0.77 12.59
N ALA A 87 2.51 0.17 12.01
CA ALA A 87 3.62 -0.41 12.77
C ALA A 87 4.29 0.61 13.70
N GLU A 88 4.67 1.76 13.16
CA GLU A 88 5.32 2.86 13.87
C GLU A 88 4.44 3.40 15.02
N GLY A 89 3.13 3.55 14.78
CA GLY A 89 2.16 3.94 15.80
C GLY A 89 2.06 2.92 16.94
N VAL A 90 2.06 1.63 16.61
CA VAL A 90 1.92 0.53 17.56
C VAL A 90 3.20 0.32 18.38
N LEU A 91 4.38 0.40 17.75
CA LEU A 91 5.67 0.25 18.42
C LEU A 91 5.91 1.38 19.42
N ARG A 92 5.62 2.64 19.08
CA ARG A 92 5.71 3.77 20.02
C ARG A 92 4.85 3.62 21.27
N LEU A 93 3.71 2.93 21.16
CA LEU A 93 2.79 2.70 22.27
C LEU A 93 3.13 1.44 23.08
N THR A 94 4.11 0.65 22.64
CA THR A 94 4.44 -0.65 23.23
C THR A 94 5.89 -0.66 23.71
N LYS A 95 6.11 -1.15 24.93
CA LYS A 95 7.47 -1.43 25.40
C LYS A 95 7.86 -2.84 24.93
N ASP A 96 8.33 -2.94 23.69
CA ASP A 96 8.62 -4.22 23.04
C ASP A 96 10.01 -4.76 23.35
N GLU A 97 10.31 -5.02 24.63
CA GLU A 97 11.65 -5.47 25.06
C GLU A 97 12.08 -6.81 24.45
N LYS A 98 11.13 -7.60 23.95
CA LYS A 98 11.37 -8.93 23.37
C LYS A 98 11.26 -8.94 21.85
N GLY A 99 10.91 -7.82 21.22
CA GLY A 99 10.70 -7.73 19.77
C GLY A 99 9.52 -8.57 19.25
N GLU A 100 8.53 -8.93 20.09
CA GLU A 100 7.43 -9.80 19.62
C GLU A 100 6.40 -9.03 18.79
N VAL A 101 6.25 -7.72 19.02
CA VAL A 101 5.39 -6.87 18.19
C VAL A 101 6.10 -6.58 16.88
N GLU A 102 7.38 -6.22 16.94
CA GLU A 102 8.24 -6.04 15.78
C GLU A 102 8.24 -7.28 14.88
N ALA A 103 8.42 -8.48 15.46
CA ALA A 103 8.40 -9.74 14.71
C ALA A 103 7.08 -10.00 13.96
N VAL A 104 5.93 -9.53 14.49
CA VAL A 104 4.66 -9.65 13.78
C VAL A 104 4.64 -8.77 12.53
N PHE A 105 5.16 -7.54 12.61
CA PHE A 105 5.25 -6.64 11.46
C PHE A 105 6.29 -7.11 10.44
N LEU A 106 7.46 -7.55 10.88
CA LEU A 106 8.47 -8.14 9.98
C LEU A 106 7.92 -9.35 9.21
N GLY A 107 7.17 -10.21 9.88
CA GLY A 107 6.48 -11.30 9.18
C GLY A 107 5.39 -10.82 8.23
N ALA A 108 4.69 -9.73 8.53
CA ALA A 108 3.74 -9.13 7.59
C ALA A 108 4.45 -8.56 6.34
N VAL A 109 5.67 -8.02 6.49
CA VAL A 109 6.51 -7.62 5.34
C VAL A 109 6.86 -8.84 4.49
N GLU A 110 7.23 -9.98 5.10
CA GLU A 110 7.49 -11.23 4.38
C GLU A 110 6.28 -11.75 3.58
N ASP A 111 5.08 -11.57 4.11
CA ASP A 111 3.84 -12.02 3.45
C ASP A 111 3.47 -11.18 2.22
N LEU A 112 4.02 -9.96 2.07
CA LEU A 112 3.72 -9.08 0.94
C LEU A 112 4.10 -9.70 -0.40
N GLY A 113 5.26 -10.34 -0.50
CA GLY A 113 5.76 -10.90 -1.76
C GLY A 113 4.81 -11.92 -2.38
N PRO A 114 4.49 -13.04 -1.68
CA PRO A 114 3.56 -14.04 -2.18
C PRO A 114 2.16 -13.49 -2.50
N ILE A 115 1.65 -12.57 -1.69
CA ILE A 115 0.32 -11.97 -1.88
C ILE A 115 0.32 -11.02 -3.08
N ALA A 116 1.38 -10.23 -3.27
CA ALA A 116 1.53 -9.34 -4.42
C ALA A 116 1.58 -10.13 -5.74
N VAL A 117 2.33 -11.25 -5.76
CA VAL A 117 2.34 -12.18 -6.91
C VAL A 117 0.94 -12.72 -7.19
N ALA A 118 0.22 -13.15 -6.14
CA ALA A 118 -1.14 -13.68 -6.28
C ALA A 118 -2.16 -12.62 -6.72
N ALA A 119 -1.98 -11.37 -6.31
CA ALA A 119 -2.88 -10.26 -6.64
C ALA A 119 -2.80 -9.86 -8.12
N LYS A 120 -1.65 -10.09 -8.78
CA LYS A 120 -1.40 -9.71 -10.18
C LYS A 120 -1.80 -8.25 -10.47
N GLY A 121 -1.52 -7.37 -9.51
CA GLY A 121 -1.79 -5.93 -9.61
C GLY A 121 -0.76 -5.23 -10.51
N SER A 122 -0.91 -3.90 -10.67
CA SER A 122 0.08 -3.10 -11.40
C SER A 122 1.42 -3.13 -10.68
N THR A 123 2.46 -3.54 -11.40
CA THR A 123 3.86 -3.53 -10.94
C THR A 123 4.33 -2.11 -10.62
N THR A 124 3.98 -1.12 -11.44
CA THR A 124 4.28 0.29 -11.18
C THR A 124 3.66 0.78 -9.87
N ALA A 125 2.37 0.52 -9.65
CA ALA A 125 1.70 0.94 -8.43
C ALA A 125 2.29 0.25 -7.18
N LEU A 126 2.70 -1.02 -7.31
CA LEU A 126 3.38 -1.75 -6.25
C LEU A 126 4.76 -1.16 -5.94
N ALA A 127 5.53 -0.81 -6.97
CA ALA A 127 6.84 -0.18 -6.81
C ALA A 127 6.74 1.21 -6.17
N ASP A 128 5.79 2.03 -6.61
CA ASP A 128 5.55 3.37 -6.03
C ASP A 128 5.19 3.26 -4.55
N ARG A 129 4.32 2.30 -4.19
CA ARG A 129 3.93 2.07 -2.81
C ARG A 129 5.10 1.56 -1.94
N ALA A 130 5.92 0.66 -2.48
CA ALA A 130 7.11 0.18 -1.79
C ALA A 130 8.12 1.31 -1.54
N PHE A 131 8.31 2.18 -2.53
CA PHE A 131 9.18 3.34 -2.41
C PHE A 131 8.69 4.32 -1.33
N GLN A 132 7.40 4.63 -1.33
CA GLN A 132 6.78 5.47 -0.29
C GLN A 132 6.96 4.89 1.10
N ALA A 133 6.79 3.58 1.28
CA ALA A 133 6.97 2.91 2.56
C ALA A 133 8.42 3.05 3.08
N LEU A 134 9.41 2.90 2.19
CA LEU A 134 10.83 3.05 2.54
C LEU A 134 11.22 4.48 2.90
N GLU A 135 10.61 5.50 2.29
CA GLU A 135 10.87 6.90 2.64
C GLU A 135 10.40 7.27 4.05
N THR A 136 9.39 6.56 4.56
CA THR A 136 8.77 6.84 5.87
C THR A 136 9.19 5.88 6.98
N ASP A 137 10.12 4.97 6.72
CA ASP A 137 10.51 3.90 7.64
C ASP A 137 11.51 4.35 8.72
N GLU A 138 11.03 5.05 9.75
CA GLU A 138 11.88 5.47 10.87
C GLU A 138 12.34 4.30 11.78
N ASP A 139 11.61 3.18 11.76
CA ASP A 139 11.83 2.02 12.64
C ASP A 139 12.59 0.86 11.93
N GLU A 140 13.07 1.07 10.69
CA GLU A 140 13.80 0.07 9.88
C GLU A 140 13.04 -1.27 9.64
N ILE A 141 11.71 -1.24 9.68
CA ILE A 141 10.86 -2.43 9.53
C ILE A 141 10.83 -2.90 8.07
N PHE A 142 10.96 -1.96 7.13
CA PHE A 142 10.85 -2.19 5.69
C PHE A 142 12.21 -2.44 5.02
N VAL A 143 13.30 -2.64 5.77
CA VAL A 143 14.65 -2.83 5.21
C VAL A 143 14.73 -3.95 4.17
N ARG A 144 13.95 -5.04 4.32
CA ARG A 144 13.92 -6.17 3.35
C ARG A 144 12.80 -6.08 2.31
N LEU A 145 12.03 -4.99 2.30
CA LEU A 145 10.83 -4.85 1.48
C LEU A 145 11.13 -5.01 -0.03
N VAL A 146 12.24 -4.41 -0.50
CA VAL A 146 12.65 -4.50 -1.90
C VAL A 146 12.89 -5.96 -2.31
N GLU A 147 13.70 -6.69 -1.53
CA GLU A 147 14.03 -8.09 -1.81
C GLU A 147 12.79 -8.98 -1.87
N ILE A 148 11.82 -8.73 -0.98
CA ILE A 148 10.57 -9.50 -0.89
C ILE A 148 9.63 -9.22 -2.06
N LEU A 149 9.61 -7.98 -2.55
CA LEU A 149 8.73 -7.58 -3.66
C LEU A 149 9.33 -7.85 -5.04
N LEU A 150 10.64 -8.10 -5.17
CA LEU A 150 11.31 -8.38 -6.45
C LEU A 150 10.56 -9.42 -7.31
N PRO A 151 10.13 -10.59 -6.80
CA PRO A 151 9.42 -11.57 -7.62
C PRO A 151 8.07 -11.07 -8.15
N ALA A 152 7.39 -10.18 -7.43
CA ALA A 152 6.12 -9.59 -7.86
C ALA A 152 6.33 -8.50 -8.91
N LEU A 153 7.44 -7.76 -8.81
CA LEU A 153 7.84 -6.74 -9.78
C LEU A 153 8.37 -7.37 -11.09
N ASP A 154 9.03 -8.52 -11.00
CA ASP A 154 9.55 -9.28 -12.14
C ASP A 154 8.45 -10.08 -12.89
N ALA A 155 7.26 -10.21 -12.32
CA ALA A 155 6.16 -11.01 -12.88
C ALA A 155 5.56 -10.41 -14.16
N GLU A 156 5.65 -9.09 -14.34
CA GLU A 156 5.53 -8.50 -15.67
C GLU A 156 6.89 -8.57 -16.33
N GLY A 157 7.13 -9.68 -17.03
CA GLY A 157 8.32 -9.83 -17.86
C GLY A 157 8.53 -8.56 -18.69
N SER A 158 9.55 -7.79 -18.33
CA SER A 158 10.02 -6.66 -19.12
C SER A 158 10.24 -7.15 -20.55
N PRO A 159 9.43 -6.74 -21.54
CA PRO A 159 9.75 -7.03 -22.92
C PRO A 159 10.89 -6.09 -23.29
N GLY A 160 12.11 -6.54 -23.00
CA GLY A 160 13.35 -5.90 -23.42
C GLY A 160 14.00 -4.99 -22.39
N CYS A 161 14.67 -5.57 -21.39
CA CYS A 161 16.04 -5.18 -20.99
C CYS A 161 16.61 -6.13 -19.93
N GLY A 162 16.80 -7.41 -20.27
CA GLY A 162 17.54 -8.38 -19.45
C GLY A 162 19.06 -8.13 -19.37
N CYS A 163 19.54 -6.92 -19.65
CA CYS A 163 20.96 -6.57 -19.59
C CYS A 163 21.31 -5.61 -18.44
N CYS A 164 20.32 -5.01 -17.77
CA CYS A 164 20.60 -3.93 -16.81
C CYS A 164 20.84 -4.43 -15.38
N TRP A 165 20.32 -5.60 -15.00
CA TRP A 165 20.58 -6.17 -13.69
C TRP A 165 21.53 -7.36 -13.79
N ARG A 166 22.81 -7.06 -14.02
CA ARG A 166 23.89 -7.98 -13.67
C ARG A 166 24.76 -7.26 -12.63
N PRO A 167 24.96 -7.81 -11.42
CA PRO A 167 25.90 -7.22 -10.48
C PRO A 167 27.29 -7.17 -11.14
N PRO A 168 28.06 -6.08 -10.97
CA PRO A 168 29.39 -6.01 -11.54
C PRO A 168 30.25 -7.14 -10.96
N SER A 169 30.76 -8.02 -11.82
CA SER A 169 31.77 -8.99 -11.42
C SER A 169 32.99 -8.22 -10.90
N PRO A 170 33.59 -8.60 -9.75
CA PRO A 170 34.79 -7.92 -9.27
C PRO A 170 35.93 -8.18 -10.26
N GLY A 171 36.44 -7.12 -10.89
CA GLY A 171 37.65 -7.17 -11.72
C GLY A 171 37.52 -6.81 -13.21
N ALA A 172 36.41 -6.22 -13.68
CA ALA A 172 36.29 -5.75 -15.07
C ALA A 172 36.56 -4.23 -15.17
N ASP A 173 37.82 -3.84 -15.27
CA ASP A 173 38.20 -2.47 -15.68
C ASP A 173 38.04 -2.32 -17.20
N GLY A 174 36.87 -1.83 -17.63
CA GLY A 174 36.63 -1.41 -19.01
C GLY A 174 35.16 -1.10 -19.31
N PRO A 175 34.83 -0.01 -20.04
CA PRO A 175 33.46 0.31 -20.38
C PRO A 175 32.87 -0.70 -21.39
N ASN A 176 31.70 -1.25 -21.06
CA ASN A 176 30.97 -2.23 -21.90
C ASN A 176 30.53 -1.58 -23.23
N PRO A 177 30.94 -2.09 -24.40
CA PRO A 177 30.73 -1.44 -25.69
C PRO A 177 29.29 -1.55 -26.25
N ARG A 178 28.30 -2.01 -25.47
CA ARG A 178 26.90 -2.16 -25.91
C ARG A 178 25.93 -1.09 -25.42
N CYS A 179 26.38 -0.12 -24.62
CA CYS A 179 25.57 1.06 -24.30
C CYS A 179 25.82 2.16 -25.34
N ALA A 180 25.04 2.17 -26.42
CA ALA A 180 24.94 3.37 -27.25
C ALA A 180 24.19 4.45 -26.43
N PRO A 181 24.75 5.65 -26.21
CA PRO A 181 24.04 6.68 -25.48
C PRO A 181 22.86 7.16 -26.32
N LEU A 182 21.66 7.17 -25.71
CA LEU A 182 20.53 7.93 -26.23
C LEU A 182 21.01 9.37 -26.45
N SER A 183 21.15 9.75 -27.71
CA SER A 183 21.63 11.07 -28.10
C SER A 183 20.72 12.12 -27.47
N ARG A 184 21.31 13.00 -26.64
CA ARG A 184 20.68 14.26 -26.22
C ARG A 184 20.33 15.05 -27.47
N ARG A 185 19.07 15.06 -27.87
CA ARG A 185 18.55 16.10 -28.77
C ARG A 185 18.17 17.31 -27.93
N SER A 186 19.09 18.26 -27.83
CA SER A 186 18.77 19.64 -27.50
C SER A 186 18.33 20.36 -28.78
N PRO A 187 17.19 21.05 -28.81
CA PRO A 187 17.01 22.18 -29.69
C PRO A 187 17.06 23.46 -28.85
N THR A 188 18.21 24.11 -28.87
CA THR A 188 18.31 25.53 -28.54
C THR A 188 17.48 26.33 -29.54
N ARG A 189 16.34 26.86 -29.11
CA ARG A 189 15.78 28.08 -29.69
C ARG A 189 15.10 28.89 -28.60
N LYS A 190 15.65 30.08 -28.35
CA LYS A 190 15.07 31.11 -27.49
C LYS A 190 13.63 31.38 -27.95
N ALA A 191 12.65 31.07 -27.12
CA ALA A 191 11.29 31.56 -27.26
C ALA A 191 11.04 32.55 -26.12
N THR A 192 11.14 33.82 -26.48
CA THR A 192 10.72 34.97 -25.68
C THR A 192 9.26 34.80 -25.28
N TRP A 193 8.98 34.89 -23.99
CA TRP A 193 7.64 35.03 -23.45
C TRP A 193 7.04 36.37 -23.88
N THR A 194 6.04 36.33 -24.76
CA THR A 194 5.08 37.43 -24.93
C THR A 194 3.69 36.85 -24.99
N ALA A 195 2.88 37.23 -24.01
CA ALA A 195 1.46 36.92 -23.90
C ALA A 195 0.68 37.46 -25.11
N SER A 196 -0.19 36.65 -25.71
CA SER A 196 -1.34 37.10 -26.50
C SER A 196 -2.34 35.96 -26.69
N SER A 197 -3.46 36.10 -25.96
CA SER A 197 -4.85 35.78 -26.24
C SER A 197 -5.31 34.43 -26.86
N PRO A 198 -6.43 33.86 -26.37
CA PRO A 198 -7.06 32.68 -26.95
C PRO A 198 -7.87 33.00 -28.23
N PRO A 199 -8.11 32.02 -29.13
CA PRO A 199 -9.02 32.18 -30.26
C PRO A 199 -10.49 32.12 -29.83
N SER A 200 -11.30 33.03 -30.38
CA SER A 200 -12.77 33.06 -30.21
C SER A 200 -13.48 31.94 -31.01
N PRO A 201 -14.65 31.45 -30.54
CA PRO A 201 -15.39 30.34 -31.14
C PRO A 201 -16.26 30.74 -32.34
N PRO A 202 -16.69 29.79 -33.21
CA PRO A 202 -17.59 30.08 -34.31
C PRO A 202 -19.04 30.29 -33.87
N ALA A 203 -19.66 31.32 -34.45
CA ALA A 203 -21.04 31.74 -34.23
C ALA A 203 -22.10 30.77 -34.78
N LYS A 204 -23.12 30.46 -33.99
CA LYS A 204 -24.44 30.03 -34.48
C LYS A 204 -25.48 31.10 -34.16
N ARG A 205 -26.26 31.44 -35.18
CA ARG A 205 -27.31 32.46 -35.25
C ARG A 205 -28.39 32.26 -34.18
N CYS A 206 -28.74 33.34 -33.48
CA CYS A 206 -30.07 33.57 -32.92
C CYS A 206 -30.67 34.78 -33.65
N ASN A 207 -31.90 34.64 -34.15
CA ASN A 207 -32.66 35.69 -34.83
C ASN A 207 -33.36 36.58 -33.78
N PRO A 208 -33.51 37.90 -34.01
CA PRO A 208 -33.92 38.86 -32.99
C PRO A 208 -35.43 39.16 -33.02
N GLY A 209 -35.96 39.64 -31.89
CA GLY A 209 -37.09 40.57 -31.91
C GLY A 209 -38.28 40.23 -31.02
N ARG A 210 -38.20 40.57 -29.74
CA ARG A 210 -39.10 41.55 -29.08
C ARG A 210 -38.87 41.54 -27.57
N ALA A 211 -38.54 42.70 -27.04
CA ALA A 211 -38.75 43.07 -25.64
C ALA A 211 -39.96 44.02 -25.58
N PRO A 212 -40.31 44.58 -24.41
CA PRO A 212 -40.97 43.94 -23.28
C PRO A 212 -42.27 44.71 -22.94
N ARG A 213 -43.02 44.29 -21.91
CA ARG A 213 -43.82 45.15 -20.99
C ARG A 213 -44.53 44.30 -19.93
N SER A 214 -44.27 44.59 -18.66
CA SER A 214 -45.25 44.58 -17.56
C SER A 214 -45.61 46.05 -17.25
N PRO A 215 -46.58 46.41 -16.39
CA PRO A 215 -47.37 45.62 -15.42
C PRO A 215 -48.88 45.99 -15.32
N ALA A 216 -49.52 45.42 -14.28
CA ALA A 216 -50.68 45.90 -13.51
C ALA A 216 -52.11 45.51 -13.93
N ALA A 217 -52.72 44.63 -13.11
CA ALA A 217 -53.93 44.89 -12.33
C ALA A 217 -53.91 43.99 -11.09
#